data_AF-A0A941R2S3-F1
#
_entry.id   AF-A0A941R2S3-F1
#
_cell.length_a   1.000
_cell.length_b   1.000
_cell.length_c   1.000
_cell.angle_alpha   90.00
_cell.angle_beta   90.00
_cell.angle_gamma   90.00
#
_symmetry.space_group_name_H-M   'P 1'
#
loop_
_entity.id
_entity.type
_entity.pdbx_description
1 polymer ?
#
loop_
_entity_poly.entity_id
_entity_poly.type
_entity_poly.pdbx_seq_one_letter_code
_entity_poly.pdbx_strand_id
1 'polypeptide(L)'
;MKRRYLKILLPLALGALLLLFPLLRDLHFESAFLASIIGCFLAAIALANTKDEGRSFRLAIGIMGYIYIIAVPLFISSLITGCLTFDGFAFWVLLPAPSVFFGASIGRLCRIMNAPIPAVFSFLILLLCSLGVWMIEFFTLPQVYFFNHVWGTWPGPIYDEALQVSESLLFFRWITILWIILLWILPNWSETTQNKIVTFLALGCLLFSYLNLDEMGIITPRENLKEELSAHYQTTHF
;
A
#
# COMPACT_ATOMS: atom_id res chain seq x y z
N MET A 1 4.40 23.88 -24.87
CA MET A 1 4.46 24.46 -23.50
C MET A 1 3.20 24.22 -22.68
N LYS A 2 1.99 24.62 -23.12
CA LYS A 2 0.73 24.48 -22.33
C LYS A 2 0.45 23.09 -21.74
N ARG A 3 0.69 22.00 -22.51
CA ARG A 3 0.45 20.61 -22.06
C ARG A 3 1.39 20.13 -20.94
N ARG A 4 2.58 20.73 -20.78
CA ARG A 4 3.53 20.38 -19.72
C ARG A 4 3.13 21.03 -18.39
N TYR A 5 2.71 22.29 -18.43
CA TYR A 5 2.20 22.98 -17.25
C TYR A 5 0.92 22.33 -16.72
N LEU A 6 0.01 21.92 -17.61
CA LEU A 6 -1.24 21.25 -17.21
C LEU A 6 -0.99 19.95 -16.41
N LYS A 7 0.07 19.21 -16.74
CA LYS A 7 0.45 17.97 -16.03
C LYS A 7 0.90 18.19 -14.59
N ILE A 8 1.35 19.41 -14.24
CA ILE A 8 1.81 19.76 -12.89
C ILE A 8 0.72 20.52 -12.16
N LEU A 9 0.06 21.46 -12.84
CA LEU A 9 -1.01 22.28 -12.27
C LEU A 9 -2.22 21.44 -11.84
N LEU A 10 -2.57 20.38 -12.58
CA LEU A 10 -3.71 19.55 -12.23
C LEU A 10 -3.49 18.79 -10.90
N PRO A 11 -2.40 18.03 -10.69
CA PRO A 11 -2.10 17.44 -9.38
C PRO A 11 -2.00 18.46 -8.25
N LEU A 12 -1.40 19.63 -8.48
CA LEU A 12 -1.35 20.70 -7.48
C LEU A 12 -2.76 21.22 -7.11
N ALA A 13 -3.63 21.39 -8.10
CA ALA A 13 -5.01 21.80 -7.87
C ALA A 13 -5.79 20.73 -7.08
N LEU A 14 -5.56 19.45 -7.37
CA LEU A 14 -6.14 18.34 -6.59
C LEU A 14 -5.63 18.36 -5.14
N GLY A 15 -4.34 18.56 -4.91
CA GLY A 15 -3.78 18.70 -3.56
C GLY A 15 -4.37 19.91 -2.82
N ALA A 16 -4.56 21.03 -3.49
CA ALA A 16 -5.21 22.20 -2.91
C ALA A 16 -6.69 21.97 -2.59
N LEU A 17 -7.39 21.16 -3.38
CA LEU A 17 -8.77 20.73 -3.09
C LEU A 17 -8.85 19.89 -1.81
N LEU A 18 -7.86 19.01 -1.57
CA LEU A 18 -7.81 18.19 -0.36
C LEU A 18 -7.71 19.03 0.93
N LEU A 19 -7.12 20.24 0.86
CA LEU A 19 -7.05 21.16 2.00
C LEU A 19 -8.43 21.62 2.51
N LEU A 20 -9.49 21.49 1.70
CA LEU A 20 -10.86 21.82 2.08
C LEU A 20 -11.49 20.78 3.02
N PHE A 21 -10.91 19.58 3.09
CA PHE A 21 -11.41 18.49 3.92
C PHE A 21 -10.55 18.38 5.18
N PRO A 22 -11.11 18.62 6.38
CA PRO A 22 -10.33 18.62 7.63
C PRO A 22 -9.49 17.36 7.82
N LEU A 23 -10.03 16.19 7.46
CA LEU A 23 -9.35 14.90 7.61
C LEU A 23 -8.19 14.69 6.63
N LEU A 24 -8.18 15.36 5.48
CA LEU A 24 -7.20 15.15 4.40
C LEU A 24 -6.24 16.33 4.23
N ARG A 25 -6.44 17.40 5.00
CA ARG A 25 -5.71 18.66 4.88
C ARG A 25 -4.24 18.52 5.29
N ASP A 26 -3.96 17.63 6.23
CA ASP A 26 -2.60 17.43 6.74
C ASP A 26 -1.83 16.37 5.96
N LEU A 27 -0.50 16.55 5.89
CA LEU A 27 0.44 15.55 5.41
C LEU A 27 0.60 14.45 6.46
N HIS A 28 -0.45 13.65 6.64
CA HIS A 28 -0.53 12.60 7.65
C HIS A 28 -1.14 11.31 7.08
N PHE A 29 -1.45 10.36 7.97
CA PHE A 29 -1.95 9.03 7.66
C PHE A 29 -3.13 9.03 6.66
N GLU A 30 -4.16 9.82 6.88
CA GLU A 30 -5.43 9.75 6.14
C GLU A 30 -5.26 10.20 4.68
N SER A 31 -4.50 11.27 4.46
CA SER A 31 -4.18 11.73 3.11
C SER A 31 -3.23 10.75 2.39
N ALA A 32 -2.27 10.16 3.10
CA ALA A 32 -1.40 9.11 2.57
C ALA A 32 -2.17 7.82 2.22
N PHE A 33 -3.12 7.43 3.05
CA PHE A 33 -4.00 6.27 2.85
C PHE A 33 -4.84 6.44 1.58
N LEU A 34 -5.49 7.60 1.41
CA LEU A 34 -6.24 7.91 0.20
C LEU A 34 -5.34 7.93 -1.04
N ALA A 35 -4.18 8.58 -0.95
CA ALA A 35 -3.19 8.64 -2.03
C ALA A 35 -2.71 7.25 -2.45
N SER A 36 -2.61 6.32 -1.51
CA SER A 36 -2.20 4.93 -1.76
C SER A 36 -3.24 4.14 -2.55
N ILE A 37 -4.51 4.25 -2.16
CA ILE A 37 -5.62 3.61 -2.88
C ILE A 37 -5.67 4.15 -4.30
N ILE A 38 -5.72 5.47 -4.45
CA ILE A 38 -5.79 6.13 -5.77
C ILE A 38 -4.58 5.75 -6.62
N GLY A 39 -3.37 5.88 -6.06
CA GLY A 39 -2.13 5.56 -6.74
C GLY A 39 -2.05 4.10 -7.20
N CYS A 40 -2.44 3.15 -6.35
CA CYS A 40 -2.45 1.71 -6.65
C CYS A 40 -3.38 1.40 -7.83
N PHE A 41 -4.64 1.81 -7.76
CA PHE A 41 -5.63 1.52 -8.81
C PHE A 41 -5.31 2.27 -10.11
N LEU A 42 -4.89 3.54 -10.05
CA LEU A 42 -4.48 4.29 -11.25
C LEU A 42 -3.29 3.64 -11.94
N ALA A 43 -2.28 3.19 -11.18
CA ALA A 43 -1.11 2.53 -11.73
C ALA A 43 -1.46 1.20 -12.39
N ALA A 44 -2.33 0.39 -11.76
CA ALA A 44 -2.80 -0.87 -12.33
C ALA A 44 -3.52 -0.67 -13.66
N ILE A 45 -4.50 0.24 -13.71
CA ILE A 45 -5.27 0.51 -14.93
C ILE A 45 -4.37 1.10 -16.03
N ALA A 46 -3.46 2.01 -15.68
CA ALA A 46 -2.55 2.61 -16.64
C ALA A 46 -1.57 1.59 -17.25
N LEU A 47 -1.01 0.69 -16.44
CA LEU A 47 -0.06 -0.32 -16.92
C LEU A 47 -0.74 -1.50 -17.60
N ALA A 48 -1.99 -1.80 -17.25
CA ALA A 48 -2.80 -2.76 -17.98
C ALA A 48 -3.11 -2.32 -19.41
N ASN A 49 -3.26 -1.01 -19.64
CA ASN A 49 -3.61 -0.43 -20.94
C ASN A 49 -2.41 0.05 -21.77
N THR A 50 -1.19 0.07 -21.21
CA THR A 50 -0.01 0.53 -21.96
C THR A 50 0.38 -0.49 -23.03
N LYS A 51 0.68 -0.04 -24.24
CA LYS A 51 1.15 -0.94 -25.33
C LYS A 51 2.66 -1.13 -25.35
N ASP A 52 3.40 -0.21 -24.73
CA ASP A 52 4.86 -0.18 -24.73
C ASP A 52 5.40 -0.77 -23.42
N GLU A 53 6.08 -1.91 -23.50
CA GLU A 53 6.69 -2.57 -22.35
C GLU A 53 7.91 -1.82 -21.80
N GLY A 54 8.74 -1.23 -22.68
CA GLY A 54 9.94 -0.49 -22.30
C GLY A 54 9.63 0.78 -21.49
N ARG A 55 8.37 1.22 -21.47
CA ARG A 55 7.90 2.39 -20.71
C ARG A 55 7.20 2.04 -19.40
N SER A 56 6.92 0.78 -19.10
CA SER A 56 6.10 0.39 -17.94
C SER A 56 6.66 0.94 -16.62
N PHE A 57 7.97 0.78 -16.38
CA PHE A 57 8.62 1.28 -15.16
C PHE A 57 8.59 2.82 -15.08
N ARG A 58 8.89 3.49 -16.19
CA ARG A 58 8.85 4.97 -16.28
C ARG A 58 7.44 5.51 -16.06
N LEU A 59 6.42 4.81 -16.52
CA LEU A 59 5.03 5.17 -16.31
C LEU A 59 4.64 5.02 -14.84
N ALA A 60 5.06 3.94 -14.16
CA ALA A 60 4.86 3.77 -12.72
C ALA A 60 5.52 4.90 -11.91
N ILE A 61 6.79 5.23 -12.21
CA ILE A 61 7.48 6.38 -11.61
C ILE A 61 6.73 7.70 -11.89
N GLY A 62 6.23 7.88 -13.11
CA GLY A 62 5.47 9.08 -13.48
C GLY A 62 4.18 9.23 -12.68
N ILE A 63 3.44 8.13 -12.47
CA ILE A 63 2.22 8.10 -11.65
C ILE A 63 2.57 8.41 -10.19
N MET A 64 3.59 7.75 -9.65
CA MET A 64 4.10 8.03 -8.30
C MET A 64 4.49 9.52 -8.15
N GLY A 65 5.19 10.07 -9.13
CA GLY A 65 5.55 11.49 -9.15
C GLY A 65 4.33 12.42 -9.12
N TYR A 66 3.26 12.10 -9.85
CA TYR A 66 2.02 12.88 -9.77
C TYR A 66 1.36 12.78 -8.39
N ILE A 67 1.36 11.60 -7.76
CA ILE A 67 0.86 11.43 -6.39
C ILE A 67 1.68 12.29 -5.40
N TYR A 68 3.00 12.34 -5.54
CA TYR A 68 3.83 13.22 -4.70
C TYR A 68 3.66 14.71 -5.00
N ILE A 69 3.31 15.10 -6.22
CA ILE A 69 2.95 16.50 -6.52
C ILE A 69 1.62 16.87 -5.82
N ILE A 70 0.66 15.95 -5.70
CA ILE A 70 -0.58 16.17 -4.91
C ILE A 70 -0.23 16.42 -3.43
N ALA A 71 0.85 15.83 -2.91
CA ALA A 71 1.29 16.03 -1.53
C ALA A 71 1.83 17.44 -1.25
N VAL A 72 2.27 18.19 -2.28
CA VAL A 72 2.98 19.47 -2.08
C VAL A 72 2.12 20.52 -1.36
N PRO A 73 0.85 20.78 -1.74
CA PRO A 73 0.00 21.70 -0.98
C PRO A 73 -0.25 21.24 0.46
N LEU A 74 -0.37 19.93 0.70
CA LEU A 74 -0.55 19.37 2.04
C LEU A 74 0.70 19.58 2.90
N PHE A 75 1.88 19.30 2.32
CA PHE A 75 3.17 19.55 2.95
C PHE A 75 3.33 21.01 3.37
N ILE A 76 3.03 21.95 2.46
CA ILE A 76 3.09 23.39 2.73
C ILE A 76 2.09 23.77 3.83
N SER A 77 0.86 23.25 3.78
CA SER A 77 -0.16 23.51 4.81
C SER A 77 0.31 23.04 6.18
N SER A 78 0.74 21.79 6.31
CA SER A 78 1.20 21.23 7.60
C SER A 78 2.47 21.92 8.12
N LEU A 79 3.34 22.42 7.25
CA LEU A 79 4.50 23.22 7.64
C LEU A 79 4.07 24.57 8.23
N ILE A 80 3.08 25.25 7.62
CA ILE A 80 2.59 26.55 8.09
C ILE A 80 1.80 26.42 9.39
N THR A 81 1.00 25.35 9.55
CA THR A 81 0.20 25.14 10.76
C THR A 81 0.98 24.52 11.92
N GLY A 82 2.21 24.06 11.68
CA GLY A 82 3.02 23.36 12.68
C GLY A 82 2.57 21.91 12.93
N CYS A 83 1.76 21.33 12.04
CA CYS A 83 1.27 19.95 12.13
C CYS A 83 2.19 18.92 11.45
N LEU A 84 3.32 19.35 10.88
CA LEU A 84 4.25 18.45 10.20
C LEU A 84 4.99 17.57 11.22
N THR A 85 4.72 16.27 11.20
CA THR A 85 5.40 15.26 12.01
C THR A 85 6.29 14.37 11.15
N PHE A 86 7.28 13.72 11.79
CA PHE A 86 8.09 12.71 11.11
C PHE A 86 7.23 11.52 10.66
N ASP A 87 6.30 11.07 11.51
CA ASP A 87 5.35 10.01 11.17
C ASP A 87 4.48 10.36 9.96
N GLY A 88 3.95 11.58 9.88
CA GLY A 88 3.16 12.04 8.75
C GLY A 88 3.95 11.99 7.43
N PHE A 89 5.21 12.44 7.45
CA PHE A 89 6.11 12.31 6.31
C PHE A 89 6.41 10.84 5.96
N ALA A 90 6.70 10.02 6.98
CA ALA A 90 7.01 8.61 6.81
C ALA A 90 5.81 7.83 6.25
N PHE A 91 4.57 8.12 6.66
CA PHE A 91 3.37 7.56 6.03
C PHE A 91 3.30 7.89 4.54
N TRP A 92 3.59 9.13 4.13
CA TRP A 92 3.62 9.52 2.72
C TRP A 92 4.72 8.83 1.89
N VAL A 93 5.78 8.33 2.52
CA VAL A 93 6.78 7.48 1.86
C VAL A 93 6.33 6.02 1.83
N LEU A 94 5.92 5.49 2.97
CA LEU A 94 5.66 4.07 3.19
C LEU A 94 4.34 3.60 2.61
N LEU A 95 3.34 4.47 2.48
CA LEU A 95 2.02 4.08 2.01
C LEU A 95 1.91 4.19 0.48
N PRO A 96 1.99 5.38 -0.13
CA PRO A 96 1.74 5.53 -1.57
C PRO A 96 2.74 4.81 -2.46
N ALA A 97 4.05 4.89 -2.18
CA ALA A 97 5.06 4.36 -3.09
C ALA A 97 4.96 2.84 -3.27
N PRO A 98 4.97 2.01 -2.21
CA PRO A 98 4.76 0.57 -2.38
C PRO A 98 3.41 0.25 -3.02
N SER A 99 2.33 0.91 -2.61
CA SER A 99 1.01 0.68 -3.18
C SER A 99 0.93 0.97 -4.69
N VAL A 100 1.55 2.06 -5.17
CA VAL A 100 1.64 2.39 -6.60
C VAL A 100 2.39 1.31 -7.37
N PHE A 101 3.54 0.87 -6.87
CA PHE A 101 4.33 -0.17 -7.53
C PHE A 101 3.65 -1.54 -7.48
N PHE A 102 2.89 -1.85 -6.43
CA PHE A 102 2.10 -3.07 -6.33
C PHE A 102 1.01 -3.10 -7.39
N GLY A 103 0.19 -2.05 -7.48
CA GLY A 103 -0.82 -1.92 -8.53
C GLY A 103 -0.22 -1.94 -9.94
N ALA A 104 0.89 -1.22 -10.14
CA ALA A 104 1.66 -1.22 -11.38
C ALA A 104 2.07 -2.64 -11.82
N SER A 105 2.57 -3.45 -10.88
CA SER A 105 3.03 -4.82 -11.13
C SER A 105 1.88 -5.72 -11.57
N ILE A 106 0.73 -5.65 -10.91
CA ILE A 106 -0.49 -6.40 -11.28
C ILE A 106 -0.98 -5.97 -12.66
N GLY A 107 -1.09 -4.66 -12.91
CA GLY A 107 -1.48 -4.11 -14.21
C GLY A 107 -0.60 -4.61 -15.35
N ARG A 108 0.72 -4.56 -15.14
CA ARG A 108 1.70 -5.08 -16.11
C ARG A 108 1.55 -6.59 -16.31
N LEU A 109 1.39 -7.36 -15.24
CA LEU A 109 1.28 -8.82 -15.30
C LEU A 109 0.04 -9.26 -16.08
N CYS A 110 -1.15 -8.72 -15.77
CA CYS A 110 -2.38 -9.04 -16.48
C CYS A 110 -2.27 -8.76 -17.98
N ARG A 111 -1.59 -7.67 -18.34
CA ARG A 111 -1.33 -7.33 -19.75
C ARG A 111 -0.41 -8.35 -20.42
N ILE A 112 0.74 -8.68 -19.81
CA ILE A 112 1.72 -9.59 -20.42
C ILE A 112 1.18 -11.01 -20.54
N MET A 113 0.36 -11.44 -19.58
CA MET A 113 -0.36 -12.72 -19.64
C MET A 113 -1.51 -12.72 -20.66
N ASN A 114 -1.70 -11.65 -21.44
CA ASN A 114 -2.76 -11.51 -22.44
C ASN A 114 -4.17 -11.76 -21.89
N ALA A 115 -4.46 -11.27 -20.68
CA ALA A 115 -5.82 -11.29 -20.16
C ALA A 115 -6.78 -10.58 -21.14
N PRO A 116 -8.04 -11.03 -21.29
CA PRO A 116 -8.93 -10.52 -22.34
C PRO A 116 -9.29 -9.04 -22.14
N ILE A 117 -9.40 -8.60 -20.87
CA ILE A 117 -9.64 -7.19 -20.51
C ILE A 117 -8.69 -6.83 -19.36
N PRO A 118 -7.38 -6.62 -19.62
CA PRO A 118 -6.35 -6.55 -18.58
C PRO A 118 -6.65 -5.55 -17.47
N ALA A 119 -7.22 -4.39 -17.81
CA ALA A 119 -7.56 -3.36 -16.83
C ALA A 119 -8.66 -3.79 -15.86
N VAL A 120 -9.69 -4.50 -16.36
CA VAL A 120 -10.78 -5.03 -15.52
C VAL A 120 -10.25 -6.14 -14.63
N PHE A 121 -9.44 -7.07 -15.17
CA PHE A 121 -8.81 -8.12 -14.35
C PHE A 121 -7.91 -7.53 -13.26
N SER A 122 -7.09 -6.54 -13.60
CA SER A 122 -6.22 -5.87 -12.63
C SER A 122 -7.03 -5.18 -11.52
N PHE A 123 -8.12 -4.51 -11.89
CA PHE A 123 -9.04 -3.89 -10.95
C PHE A 123 -9.68 -4.93 -10.02
N LEU A 124 -10.18 -6.05 -10.56
CA LEU A 124 -10.80 -7.12 -9.78
C LEU A 124 -9.82 -7.81 -8.83
N ILE A 125 -8.58 -8.04 -9.28
CA ILE A 125 -7.51 -8.58 -8.42
C ILE A 125 -7.25 -7.62 -7.26
N LEU A 126 -7.08 -6.32 -7.54
CA LEU A 126 -6.88 -5.32 -6.49
C LEU A 126 -8.08 -5.20 -5.55
N LEU A 127 -9.31 -5.34 -6.06
CA LEU A 127 -10.53 -5.34 -5.26
C LEU A 127 -10.58 -6.57 -4.32
N LEU A 128 -10.17 -7.74 -4.82
CA LEU A 128 -10.06 -8.95 -4.03
C LEU A 128 -8.95 -8.85 -2.98
N CYS A 129 -7.78 -8.33 -3.35
CA CYS A 129 -6.67 -8.09 -2.41
C CYS A 129 -7.03 -7.07 -1.34
N SER A 130 -7.80 -6.03 -1.68
CA SER A 130 -8.25 -5.02 -0.73
C SER A 130 -9.35 -5.56 0.18
N LEU A 131 -10.53 -5.83 -0.40
CA LEU A 131 -11.73 -6.14 0.38
C LEU A 131 -11.79 -7.61 0.77
N GLY A 132 -11.38 -8.53 -0.11
CA GLY A 132 -11.46 -9.96 0.15
C GLY A 132 -10.55 -10.40 1.30
N VAL A 133 -9.27 -10.04 1.24
CA VAL A 133 -8.30 -10.35 2.31
C VAL A 133 -8.71 -9.69 3.63
N TRP A 134 -9.07 -8.41 3.57
CA TRP A 134 -9.57 -7.69 4.75
C TRP A 134 -10.80 -8.36 5.38
N MET A 135 -11.78 -8.78 4.57
CA MET A 135 -12.97 -9.48 5.09
C MET A 135 -12.60 -10.80 5.76
N ILE A 136 -11.69 -11.57 5.16
CA ILE A 136 -11.24 -12.83 5.77
C ILE A 136 -10.63 -12.55 7.15
N GLU A 137 -9.67 -11.62 7.24
CA GLU A 137 -9.05 -11.24 8.52
C GLU A 137 -10.08 -10.72 9.52
N PHE A 138 -10.96 -9.81 9.10
CA PHE A 138 -12.00 -9.22 9.96
C PHE A 138 -12.94 -10.28 10.57
N PHE A 139 -13.32 -11.31 9.83
CA PHE A 139 -14.25 -12.34 10.31
C PHE A 139 -13.56 -13.51 11.03
N THR A 140 -12.25 -13.70 10.85
CA THR A 140 -11.51 -14.84 11.41
C THR A 140 -10.61 -14.48 12.57
N LEU A 141 -10.12 -13.24 12.62
CA LEU A 141 -9.20 -12.74 13.64
C LEU A 141 -9.92 -11.77 14.58
N PRO A 142 -9.54 -11.73 15.87
CA PRO A 142 -10.10 -10.82 16.87
C PRO A 142 -9.61 -9.37 16.75
N GLN A 143 -8.57 -9.10 15.96
CA GLN A 143 -7.98 -7.77 15.81
C GLN A 143 -8.91 -6.77 15.11
N VAL A 144 -8.72 -5.49 15.41
CA VAL A 144 -9.46 -4.37 14.78
C VAL A 144 -8.58 -3.48 13.91
N TYR A 145 -7.29 -3.81 13.81
CA TYR A 145 -6.33 -3.21 12.88
C TYR A 145 -6.02 -4.19 11.75
N PHE A 146 -5.65 -3.68 10.56
CA PHE A 146 -5.42 -4.52 9.39
C PHE A 146 -4.28 -3.99 8.53
N PHE A 147 -3.56 -4.88 7.85
CA PHE A 147 -2.56 -4.49 6.87
C PHE A 147 -3.01 -4.89 5.47
N ASN A 148 -2.70 -4.07 4.47
CA ASN A 148 -3.15 -4.35 3.10
C ASN A 148 -2.19 -3.79 2.05
N HIS A 149 -1.88 -4.55 1.01
CA HIS A 149 -0.95 -4.11 -0.03
C HIS A 149 -1.45 -2.86 -0.80
N VAL A 150 -2.77 -2.61 -0.83
CA VAL A 150 -3.39 -1.48 -1.53
C VAL A 150 -3.25 -0.17 -0.75
N TRP A 151 -3.48 -0.14 0.56
CA TRP A 151 -3.47 1.09 1.36
C TRP A 151 -2.47 1.11 2.52
N GLY A 152 -1.90 -0.04 2.89
CA GLY A 152 -0.84 -0.20 3.87
C GLY A 152 -1.33 -0.69 5.21
N THR A 153 -1.94 0.19 5.98
CA THR A 153 -2.47 -0.14 7.29
C THR A 153 -3.79 0.56 7.53
N TRP A 154 -4.66 -0.12 8.25
CA TRP A 154 -5.84 0.40 8.91
C TRP A 154 -5.59 0.27 10.42
N PRO A 155 -5.36 1.36 11.14
CA PRO A 155 -4.98 1.33 12.56
C PRO A 155 -6.13 0.95 13.52
N GLY A 156 -7.39 0.98 13.08
CA GLY A 156 -8.55 0.64 13.91
C GLY A 156 -9.42 1.85 14.28
N PRO A 157 -10.55 1.65 14.99
CA PRO A 157 -11.57 2.68 15.18
C PRO A 157 -11.35 3.65 16.36
N ILE A 158 -10.31 3.50 17.19
CA ILE A 158 -10.12 4.30 18.41
C ILE A 158 -8.85 5.16 18.26
N TYR A 159 -9.03 6.49 18.21
CA TYR A 159 -7.96 7.46 17.95
C TYR A 159 -7.91 8.55 19.03
N ASP A 160 -7.56 8.17 20.26
CA ASP A 160 -7.20 9.18 21.27
C ASP A 160 -5.70 9.54 21.20
N GLU A 161 -4.92 8.76 20.44
CA GLU A 161 -3.47 8.94 20.30
C GLU A 161 -3.06 9.23 18.84
N ALA A 162 -2.00 10.03 18.69
CA ALA A 162 -1.43 10.33 17.38
C ALA A 162 -0.86 9.05 16.73
N LEU A 163 -1.26 8.79 15.49
CA LEU A 163 -0.78 7.62 14.76
C LEU A 163 0.71 7.70 14.48
N GLN A 164 1.43 6.67 14.91
CA GLN A 164 2.87 6.51 14.69
C GLN A 164 3.15 5.41 13.67
N VAL A 165 4.29 5.50 12.99
CA VAL A 165 4.76 4.44 12.10
C VAL A 165 5.24 3.26 12.94
N SER A 166 4.50 2.16 12.89
CA SER A 166 4.85 0.93 13.60
C SER A 166 5.89 0.08 12.86
N GLU A 167 6.63 -0.73 13.61
CA GLU A 167 7.54 -1.74 13.04
C GLU A 167 6.77 -2.76 12.19
N SER A 168 5.56 -3.12 12.62
CA SER A 168 4.61 -3.96 11.86
C SER A 168 4.31 -3.38 10.48
N LEU A 169 4.12 -2.05 10.35
CA LEU A 169 3.94 -1.42 9.05
C LEU A 169 5.20 -1.55 8.17
N LEU A 170 6.39 -1.34 8.73
CA LEU A 170 7.65 -1.49 7.98
C LEU A 170 7.82 -2.92 7.47
N PHE A 171 7.57 -3.91 8.34
CA PHE A 171 7.61 -5.32 8.00
C PHE A 171 6.58 -5.67 6.90
N PHE A 172 5.36 -5.18 7.01
CA PHE A 172 4.34 -5.40 5.99
C PHE A 172 4.69 -4.74 4.65
N ARG A 173 5.30 -3.54 4.67
CA ARG A 173 5.77 -2.88 3.45
C ARG A 173 6.95 -3.60 2.82
N TRP A 174 7.80 -4.25 3.61
CA TRP A 174 8.79 -5.19 3.11
C TRP A 174 8.14 -6.36 2.34
N ILE A 175 7.10 -7.01 2.90
CA ILE A 175 6.34 -8.06 2.21
C ILE A 175 5.75 -7.53 0.89
N THR A 176 5.21 -6.31 0.90
CA THR A 176 4.67 -5.66 -0.30
C THR A 176 5.75 -5.49 -1.38
N ILE A 177 6.97 -5.08 -1.00
CA ILE A 177 8.12 -4.95 -1.91
C ILE A 177 8.52 -6.30 -2.50
N LEU A 178 8.54 -7.37 -1.70
CA LEU A 178 8.81 -8.72 -2.20
C LEU A 178 7.77 -9.17 -3.24
N TRP A 179 6.48 -8.89 -3.00
CA TRP A 179 5.43 -9.13 -3.98
C TRP A 179 5.61 -8.32 -5.27
N ILE A 180 5.99 -7.04 -5.16
CA ILE A 180 6.30 -6.20 -6.32
C ILE A 180 7.41 -6.84 -7.16
N ILE A 181 8.53 -7.22 -6.52
CA ILE A 181 9.66 -7.86 -7.20
C ILE A 181 9.22 -9.15 -7.89
N LEU A 182 8.49 -10.01 -7.17
CA LEU A 182 8.01 -11.28 -7.70
C LEU A 182 7.10 -11.08 -8.91
N LEU A 183 6.07 -10.26 -8.79
CA LEU A 183 5.10 -9.99 -9.87
C LEU A 183 5.74 -9.30 -11.08
N TRP A 184 6.77 -8.48 -10.86
CA TRP A 184 7.49 -7.82 -11.94
C TRP A 184 8.36 -8.79 -12.75
N ILE A 185 9.02 -9.74 -12.07
CA ILE A 185 9.93 -10.70 -12.71
C ILE A 185 9.19 -11.93 -13.26
N LEU A 186 8.03 -12.27 -12.68
CA LEU A 186 7.27 -13.48 -13.00
C LEU A 186 7.09 -13.76 -14.50
N PRO A 187 6.80 -12.80 -15.39
CA PRO A 187 6.64 -13.10 -16.82
C PRO A 187 7.91 -13.66 -17.49
N ASN A 188 9.09 -13.29 -16.99
CA ASN A 188 10.39 -13.57 -17.60
C ASN A 188 11.30 -14.39 -16.64
N TRP A 189 10.70 -15.08 -15.67
CA TRP A 189 11.44 -15.70 -14.56
C TRP A 189 12.45 -16.77 -15.02
N SER A 190 12.17 -17.45 -16.14
CA SER A 190 12.99 -18.54 -16.66
C SER A 190 14.06 -18.11 -17.66
N GLU A 191 14.02 -16.87 -18.15
CA GLU A 191 14.87 -16.37 -19.23
C GLU A 191 16.34 -16.27 -18.84
N THR A 192 16.63 -15.85 -17.59
CA THR A 192 18.00 -15.63 -17.10
C THR A 192 18.22 -16.29 -15.74
N THR A 193 19.46 -16.68 -15.46
CA THR A 193 19.85 -17.20 -14.13
C THR A 193 19.61 -16.17 -13.03
N GLN A 194 19.84 -14.88 -13.32
CA GLN A 194 19.56 -13.79 -12.38
C GLN A 194 18.07 -13.74 -12.00
N ASN A 195 17.16 -13.82 -12.99
CA ASN A 195 15.72 -13.82 -12.73
C ASN A 195 15.31 -15.01 -11.86
N LYS A 196 15.83 -16.21 -12.14
CA LYS A 196 15.59 -17.40 -11.31
C LYS A 196 16.03 -17.20 -9.87
N ILE A 197 17.26 -16.72 -9.65
CA ILE A 197 17.81 -16.47 -8.31
C ILE A 197 16.93 -15.45 -7.58
N VAL A 198 16.60 -14.33 -8.20
CA VAL A 198 15.77 -13.30 -7.56
C VAL A 198 14.37 -13.84 -7.24
N THR A 199 13.76 -14.63 -8.14
CA THR A 199 12.48 -15.28 -7.88
C THR A 199 12.55 -16.24 -6.69
N PHE A 200 13.55 -17.13 -6.62
CA PHE A 200 13.69 -18.06 -5.50
C PHE A 200 13.99 -17.36 -4.19
N LEU A 201 14.83 -16.31 -4.20
CA LEU A 201 15.08 -15.50 -3.01
C LEU A 201 13.82 -14.77 -2.55
N ALA A 202 13.07 -14.13 -3.47
CA ALA A 202 11.82 -13.46 -3.13
C ALA A 202 10.80 -14.44 -2.53
N LEU A 203 10.66 -15.64 -3.11
CA LEU A 203 9.79 -16.70 -2.58
C LEU A 203 10.23 -17.18 -1.19
N GLY A 204 11.54 -17.40 -0.99
CA GLY A 204 12.09 -17.79 0.31
C GLY A 204 11.85 -16.73 1.38
N CYS A 205 12.09 -15.45 1.06
CA CYS A 205 11.81 -14.33 1.95
C CYS A 205 10.31 -14.15 2.22
N LEU A 206 9.46 -14.33 1.22
CA LEU A 206 8.00 -14.30 1.40
C LEU A 206 7.56 -15.42 2.33
N LEU A 207 8.00 -16.66 2.09
CA LEU A 207 7.68 -17.80 2.95
C LEU A 207 8.09 -17.52 4.39
N PHE A 208 9.34 -17.08 4.61
CA PHE A 208 9.82 -16.70 5.93
C PHE A 208 8.94 -15.60 6.55
N SER A 209 8.60 -14.55 5.79
CA SER A 209 7.81 -13.43 6.32
C SER A 209 6.38 -13.86 6.68
N TYR A 210 5.75 -14.71 5.88
CA TYR A 210 4.40 -15.23 6.14
C TYR A 210 4.35 -16.18 7.35
N LEU A 211 5.44 -16.88 7.66
CA LEU A 211 5.54 -17.71 8.87
C LEU A 211 5.69 -16.88 10.15
N ASN A 212 6.10 -15.61 10.05
CA ASN A 212 6.36 -14.72 11.19
C ASN A 212 5.36 -13.54 11.26
N LEU A 213 4.18 -13.63 10.62
CA LEU A 213 3.22 -12.52 10.62
C LEU A 213 2.74 -12.15 12.02
N ASP A 214 2.54 -13.15 12.86
CA ASP A 214 2.05 -12.99 14.23
C ASP A 214 3.11 -12.36 15.13
N GLU A 215 4.32 -12.91 15.15
CA GLU A 215 5.45 -12.34 15.92
C GLU A 215 5.76 -10.88 15.53
N MET A 216 5.50 -10.50 14.28
CA MET A 216 5.70 -9.13 13.77
C MET A 216 4.47 -8.23 13.95
N GLY A 217 3.43 -8.69 14.63
CA GLY A 217 2.22 -7.93 14.95
C GLY A 217 1.32 -7.63 13.75
N ILE A 218 1.46 -8.35 12.63
CA ILE A 218 0.60 -8.18 11.44
C ILE A 218 -0.77 -8.80 11.70
N ILE A 219 -0.79 -9.97 12.35
CA ILE A 219 -1.99 -10.69 12.73
C ILE A 219 -1.98 -11.00 14.23
N THR A 220 -3.15 -11.23 14.82
CA THR A 220 -3.32 -11.62 16.22
C THR A 220 -4.26 -12.83 16.33
N PRO A 221 -3.77 -14.07 16.16
CA PRO A 221 -4.56 -15.27 16.34
C PRO A 221 -5.11 -15.40 17.77
N ARG A 222 -6.29 -16.04 17.90
CA ARG A 222 -6.94 -16.24 19.21
C ARG A 222 -6.13 -17.12 20.17
N GLU A 223 -5.30 -18.01 19.63
CA GLU A 223 -4.47 -18.92 20.42
C GLU A 223 -3.41 -18.13 21.20
N ASN A 224 -2.72 -17.21 20.53
CA ASN A 224 -1.70 -16.37 21.14
C ASN A 224 -2.29 -15.43 22.19
N LEU A 225 -3.47 -14.86 21.93
CA LEU A 225 -4.18 -14.07 22.94
C LEU A 225 -4.51 -14.88 24.19
N LYS A 226 -4.84 -16.17 24.06
CA LYS A 226 -5.12 -17.03 25.22
C LYS A 226 -3.84 -17.35 26.00
N GLU A 227 -2.71 -17.49 25.33
CA GLU A 227 -1.42 -17.72 25.99
C GLU A 227 -0.96 -16.47 26.76
N GLU A 228 -1.01 -15.30 26.11
CA GLU A 228 -0.63 -14.02 26.72
C GLU A 228 -1.59 -13.58 27.83
N LEU A 229 -2.89 -13.81 27.66
CA LEU A 229 -3.94 -13.44 28.63
C LEU A 229 -4.37 -14.62 29.52
N SER A 230 -3.52 -15.63 29.68
CA SER A 230 -3.80 -16.84 30.48
C SER A 230 -4.02 -16.57 31.97
N ALA A 231 -3.73 -15.37 32.45
CA ALA A 231 -4.06 -14.92 33.80
C ALA A 231 -5.57 -14.64 33.94
N HIS A 232 -6.34 -15.68 34.30
CA HIS A 232 -7.75 -15.54 34.67
C HIS A 232 -7.89 -15.02 36.10
N TYR A 233 -8.29 -13.74 36.25
CA TYR A 233 -8.76 -13.23 37.53
C TYR A 233 -10.28 -13.44 37.61
N GLN A 234 -10.72 -14.53 38.23
CA GLN A 234 -12.13 -14.71 38.59
C GLN A 234 -12.46 -13.74 39.72
N THR A 235 -13.48 -12.91 39.51
CA THR A 235 -14.02 -12.07 40.57
C THR A 235 -15.24 -12.76 41.15
N THR A 236 -15.62 -12.45 42.40
CA THR A 236 -16.80 -13.08 43.04
C THR A 236 -18.12 -12.87 42.28
N HIS A 237 -18.12 -12.04 41.24
CA HIS A 237 -19.28 -11.70 40.43
C HIS A 237 -19.18 -12.14 38.96
N PHE A 238 -18.01 -12.64 38.50
CA PHE A 238 -17.77 -13.13 37.13
C PHE A 238 -16.67 -14.19 37.10
#